data_AF-K8F833-F1
#
_entry.id   AF-K8F833-F1
#
_cell.length_a   1.000
_cell.length_b   1.000
_cell.length_c   1.000
_cell.angle_alpha   90.00
_cell.angle_beta   90.00
_cell.angle_gamma   90.00
#
_symmetry.space_group_name_H-M   'P 1'
#
loop_
_entity.id
_entity.type
_entity.pdbx_description
1 polymer ?
#
loop_
_entity_poly.entity_id
_entity_poly.type
_entity_poly.pdbx_seq_one_letter_code
_entity_poly.pdbx_strand_id
1 'polypeptide(L)'
;GSWHCFGCGRGGDVFRFVQEQENIDFREAVELLADKYHIELHYENAGGANDSHRGTKRARLLEANEEAQKFFVSQILTEEALPARKLLAGRNFSQQDCARFGCGYAPQGWDNLVRHLADKGFTQQEMLDAGLARQGARGIYDYFRGRATWPIRDSTGRTLGFGARKLYDDDSIAAKYINTPDTQLYHKNQVLYGIDLAKPQIVKKRQVVIVEGYTDVMAMHLAGVDTAVATCGTAFGEEHAKIVRRLISDDSLGGVQLTGPLRVEGEPLSSRIVFT
;
A
#
# COMPACT_ATOMS: atom_id res chain seq x y z
N GLY A 1 30.33 5.19 5.33
CA GLY A 1 30.44 6.36 6.22
C GLY A 1 29.50 6.18 7.39
N SER A 2 29.81 6.78 8.54
CA SER A 2 28.96 6.77 9.74
C SER A 2 28.32 8.14 9.96
N TRP A 3 27.19 8.17 10.66
CA TRP A 3 26.52 9.38 11.12
C TRP A 3 26.49 9.43 12.64
N HIS A 4 26.41 10.64 13.18
CA HIS A 4 26.30 10.90 14.61
C HIS A 4 25.46 12.16 14.84
N CYS A 5 24.40 12.04 15.64
CA CYS A 5 23.58 13.17 16.07
C CYS A 5 24.13 13.72 17.39
N PHE A 6 24.70 14.93 17.33
CA PHE A 6 25.27 15.61 18.50
C PHE A 6 24.24 16.08 19.54
N GLY A 7 22.95 16.06 19.20
CA GLY A 7 21.88 16.42 20.13
C GLY A 7 21.39 15.25 20.99
N CYS A 8 21.23 14.06 20.41
CA CYS A 8 20.67 12.90 21.10
C CYS A 8 21.66 11.73 21.28
N GLY A 9 22.90 11.86 20.82
CA GLY A 9 23.95 10.86 20.95
C GLY A 9 23.75 9.61 20.09
N ARG A 10 22.72 9.57 19.22
CA ARG A 10 22.50 8.46 18.29
C ARG A 10 23.54 8.48 17.18
N GLY A 11 23.89 7.31 16.67
CA GLY A 11 24.79 7.17 15.53
C GLY A 11 24.76 5.76 14.96
N GLY A 12 25.35 5.59 13.79
CA GLY A 12 25.35 4.32 13.08
C GLY A 12 25.95 4.44 11.69
N ASP A 13 25.77 3.40 10.88
CA ASP A 13 26.06 3.46 9.45
C ASP A 13 24.90 4.09 8.66
N VAL A 14 25.10 4.19 7.34
CA VAL A 14 24.11 4.77 6.42
C VAL A 14 22.79 4.00 6.41
N PHE A 15 22.81 2.68 6.63
CA PHE A 15 21.59 1.88 6.66
C PHE A 15 20.81 2.18 7.93
N ARG A 16 21.48 2.22 9.08
CA ARG A 16 20.84 2.57 10.35
C ARG A 16 20.24 3.98 10.31
N PHE A 17 20.89 4.93 9.65
CA PHE A 17 20.31 6.26 9.42
C PHE A 17 18.98 6.17 8.67
N VAL A 18 18.95 5.45 7.55
CA VAL A 18 17.76 5.27 6.72
C VAL A 18 16.67 4.49 7.46
N GLN A 19 17.04 3.44 8.21
CA GLN A 19 16.12 2.69 9.04
C GLN A 19 15.43 3.59 10.07
N GLU A 20 16.18 4.45 10.76
CA GLU A 20 15.63 5.36 11.75
C GLU A 20 14.80 6.49 11.12
N GLN A 21 15.27 7.04 10.00
CA GLN A 21 14.58 8.12 9.28
C GLN A 21 13.26 7.64 8.66
N GLU A 22 13.31 6.49 7.98
CA GLU A 22 12.17 5.94 7.25
C GLU A 22 11.36 4.94 8.09
N ASN A 23 11.80 4.64 9.31
CA ASN A 23 11.18 3.64 10.19
C ASN A 23 10.93 2.28 9.52
N ILE A 24 11.96 1.81 8.80
CA ILE A 24 11.99 0.56 8.05
C ILE A 24 13.09 -0.37 8.59
N ASP A 25 13.04 -1.66 8.27
CA ASP A 25 14.10 -2.59 8.66
C ASP A 25 15.35 -2.49 7.76
N PHE A 26 16.38 -3.26 8.12
CA PHE A 26 17.66 -3.21 7.44
C PHE A 26 17.55 -3.63 5.98
N ARG A 27 16.75 -4.65 5.68
CA ARG A 27 16.58 -5.13 4.30
C ARG A 27 15.84 -4.09 3.47
N GLU A 28 14.78 -3.51 4.02
CA GLU A 28 14.04 -2.41 3.39
C GLU A 28 14.94 -1.19 3.16
N ALA A 29 15.82 -0.86 4.10
CA ALA A 29 16.79 0.23 3.96
C ALA A 29 17.83 -0.06 2.87
N VAL A 30 18.31 -1.30 2.75
CA VAL A 30 19.20 -1.74 1.67
C VAL A 30 18.50 -1.65 0.31
N GLU A 31 17.26 -2.16 0.21
CA GLU A 31 16.45 -2.10 -1.01
C GLU A 31 16.15 -0.66 -1.43
N LEU A 32 15.74 0.20 -0.48
CA LEU A 32 15.45 1.61 -0.74
C LEU A 32 16.68 2.36 -1.25
N LEU A 33 17.85 2.12 -0.65
CA LEU A 33 19.10 2.74 -1.10
C LEU A 33 19.56 2.20 -2.44
N ALA A 34 19.42 0.89 -2.67
CA ALA A 34 19.78 0.27 -3.94
C ALA A 34 18.92 0.82 -5.09
N ASP A 35 17.61 0.92 -4.90
CA ASP A 35 16.70 1.53 -5.87
C ASP A 35 17.07 3.00 -6.12
N LYS A 36 17.33 3.76 -5.06
CA LYS A 36 17.67 5.20 -5.15
C LYS A 36 18.96 5.47 -5.92
N TYR A 37 19.94 4.57 -5.84
CA TYR A 37 21.24 4.73 -6.47
C TYR A 37 21.45 3.77 -7.65
N HIS A 38 20.40 3.09 -8.11
CA HIS A 38 20.43 2.13 -9.21
C HIS A 38 21.49 1.02 -9.04
N ILE A 39 21.66 0.53 -7.82
CA ILE A 39 22.58 -0.56 -7.49
C ILE A 39 21.81 -1.88 -7.61
N GLU A 40 22.35 -2.83 -8.37
CA GLU A 40 21.77 -4.17 -8.46
C GLU A 40 22.11 -4.98 -7.19
N LEU A 41 21.07 -5.52 -6.53
CA LEU A 41 21.22 -6.39 -5.37
C LEU A 41 21.12 -7.85 -5.79
N HIS A 42 22.15 -8.64 -5.51
CA HIS A 42 22.13 -10.09 -5.65
C HIS A 42 21.92 -10.72 -4.27
N TYR A 43 20.79 -11.41 -4.09
CA TYR A 43 20.53 -12.20 -2.89
C TYR A 43 21.06 -13.62 -3.13
N GLU A 44 21.84 -14.17 -2.21
CA GLU A 44 22.42 -15.53 -2.34
C GLU A 44 21.39 -16.69 -2.26
N ASN A 45 20.09 -16.42 -2.40
CA ASN A 45 19.04 -17.44 -2.42
C ASN A 45 17.95 -17.13 -3.46
N ALA A 46 18.31 -17.13 -4.75
CA ALA A 46 17.37 -17.40 -5.85
C ALA A 46 18.18 -17.67 -7.13
N GLY A 47 18.20 -18.93 -7.58
CA GLY A 47 18.92 -19.32 -8.79
C GLY A 47 18.27 -18.78 -10.07
N GLY A 48 19.12 -18.37 -11.02
CA GLY A 48 18.85 -18.53 -12.44
C GLY A 48 18.61 -17.26 -13.28
N ALA A 49 19.63 -16.94 -14.09
CA ALA A 49 19.61 -16.37 -15.44
C ALA A 49 19.39 -14.85 -15.67
N ASN A 50 20.51 -14.23 -16.11
CA ASN A 50 20.66 -13.14 -17.10
C ASN A 50 19.40 -12.49 -17.68
N ASP A 51 19.24 -11.18 -17.45
CA ASP A 51 18.99 -10.23 -18.54
C ASP A 51 19.49 -8.84 -18.16
N SER A 52 20.32 -8.25 -19.02
CA SER A 52 20.99 -6.96 -18.80
C SER A 52 20.07 -5.80 -19.20
N HIS A 53 20.08 -4.73 -18.38
CA HIS A 53 19.46 -3.41 -18.60
C HIS A 53 18.02 -3.15 -18.10
N ARG A 54 17.55 -3.85 -17.07
CA ARG A 54 16.34 -3.44 -16.32
C ARG A 54 16.63 -3.63 -14.83
N GLY A 55 16.20 -2.70 -13.98
CA GLY A 55 16.50 -2.73 -12.54
C GLY A 55 16.08 -4.04 -11.86
N THR A 56 16.33 -4.15 -10.55
CA THR A 56 15.99 -5.38 -9.79
C THR A 56 14.54 -5.83 -10.07
N LYS A 57 14.28 -7.14 -10.02
CA LYS A 57 12.92 -7.70 -10.20
C LYS A 57 11.90 -6.94 -9.35
N ARG A 58 12.24 -6.63 -8.10
CA ARG A 58 11.40 -5.85 -7.18
C ARG A 58 11.09 -4.44 -7.73
N ALA A 59 12.10 -3.70 -8.18
CA ALA A 59 11.93 -2.37 -8.74
C ALA A 59 10.97 -2.38 -9.95
N ARG A 60 11.11 -3.36 -10.84
CA ARG A 60 10.22 -3.54 -12.00
C ARG A 60 8.77 -3.81 -11.62
N LEU A 61 8.51 -4.60 -10.57
CA LEU A 61 7.16 -4.82 -10.08
C LEU A 61 6.55 -3.56 -9.45
N LEU A 62 7.36 -2.74 -8.76
CA LEU A 62 6.90 -1.47 -8.20
C LEU A 62 6.54 -0.48 -9.31
N GLU A 63 7.38 -0.36 -10.34
CA GLU A 63 7.10 0.44 -11.54
C GLU A 63 5.80 0.00 -12.23
N ALA A 64 5.57 -1.32 -12.36
CA ALA A 64 4.36 -1.85 -12.97
C ALA A 64 3.10 -1.46 -12.18
N ASN A 65 3.15 -1.56 -10.85
CA ASN A 65 2.06 -1.15 -9.96
C ASN A 65 1.82 0.36 -9.99
N GLU A 66 2.88 1.18 -10.04
CA GLU A 66 2.75 2.64 -10.17
C GLU A 66 2.12 3.04 -11.51
N GLU A 67 2.52 2.39 -12.60
CA GLU A 67 1.96 2.64 -13.91
C GLU A 67 0.50 2.19 -13.99
N ALA A 68 0.16 1.04 -13.39
CA ALA A 68 -1.21 0.59 -13.24
C ALA A 68 -2.06 1.57 -12.41
N GLN A 69 -1.49 2.15 -11.35
CA GLN A 69 -2.18 3.17 -10.57
C GLN A 69 -2.48 4.41 -11.43
N LYS A 70 -1.51 4.92 -12.18
CA LYS A 70 -1.73 6.07 -13.10
C LYS A 70 -2.81 5.75 -14.12
N PHE A 71 -2.76 4.54 -14.69
CA PHE A 71 -3.79 4.06 -15.60
C PHE A 71 -5.17 4.12 -14.93
N PHE A 72 -5.39 3.44 -13.80
CA PHE A 72 -6.70 3.42 -13.14
C PHE A 72 -7.20 4.80 -12.72
N VAL A 73 -6.31 5.68 -12.25
CA VAL A 73 -6.67 7.08 -11.94
C VAL A 73 -7.10 7.81 -13.21
N SER A 74 -6.42 7.62 -14.34
CA SER A 74 -6.85 8.24 -15.62
C SER A 74 -8.24 7.77 -16.06
N GLN A 75 -8.60 6.52 -15.72
CA GLN A 75 -9.88 5.93 -16.12
C GLN A 75 -11.06 6.43 -15.27
N ILE A 76 -10.85 7.03 -14.09
CA ILE A 76 -11.95 7.46 -13.20
C ILE A 76 -12.81 8.58 -13.81
N LEU A 77 -12.29 9.30 -14.81
CA LEU A 77 -12.98 10.40 -15.47
C LEU A 77 -13.72 10.00 -16.76
N THR A 78 -13.58 8.75 -17.22
CA THR A 78 -14.27 8.27 -18.41
C THR A 78 -15.78 8.15 -18.17
N GLU A 79 -16.57 8.11 -19.25
CA GLU A 79 -18.02 7.90 -19.13
C GLU A 79 -18.36 6.58 -18.43
N GLU A 80 -17.62 5.53 -18.75
CA GLU A 80 -17.78 4.18 -18.17
C GLU A 80 -17.60 4.18 -16.64
N ALA A 81 -16.73 5.04 -16.10
CA ALA A 81 -16.48 5.13 -14.66
C ALA A 81 -17.59 5.84 -13.86
N LEU A 82 -18.72 6.20 -14.47
CA LEU A 82 -19.85 6.84 -13.78
C LEU A 82 -20.32 6.08 -12.52
N PRO A 83 -20.45 4.74 -12.50
CA PRO A 83 -20.82 4.00 -11.30
C PRO A 83 -19.79 4.14 -10.17
N ALA A 84 -18.49 4.17 -10.50
CA ALA A 84 -17.42 4.39 -9.52
C ALA A 84 -17.53 5.80 -8.89
N ARG A 85 -17.74 6.83 -9.72
CA ARG A 85 -17.93 8.21 -9.24
C ARG A 85 -19.20 8.35 -8.39
N LYS A 86 -20.31 7.73 -8.79
CA LYS A 86 -21.56 7.71 -8.00
C LYS A 86 -21.37 7.03 -6.66
N LEU A 87 -20.62 5.92 -6.62
CA LEU A 87 -20.30 5.22 -5.37
C LEU A 87 -19.51 6.10 -4.40
N LEU A 88 -18.48 6.78 -4.89
CA LEU A 88 -17.61 7.65 -4.08
C LEU A 88 -18.35 8.90 -3.61
N ALA A 89 -19.06 9.58 -4.52
CA ALA A 89 -19.87 10.75 -4.21
C ALA A 89 -21.03 10.43 -3.26
N GLY A 90 -21.67 9.26 -3.39
CA GLY A 90 -22.70 8.79 -2.46
C GLY A 90 -22.19 8.50 -1.05
N ARG A 91 -20.87 8.53 -0.85
CA ARG A 91 -20.19 8.46 0.45
C ARG A 91 -19.56 9.80 0.85
N ASN A 92 -19.96 10.89 0.21
CA ASN A 92 -19.46 12.26 0.41
C ASN A 92 -17.96 12.45 0.15
N PHE A 93 -17.35 11.61 -0.70
CA PHE A 93 -15.99 11.87 -1.16
C PHE A 93 -16.02 12.76 -2.40
N SER A 94 -15.37 13.92 -2.29
CA SER A 94 -15.16 14.81 -3.43
C SER A 94 -14.13 14.22 -4.40
N GLN A 95 -14.03 14.81 -5.60
CA GLN A 95 -13.00 14.43 -6.55
C GLN A 95 -11.58 14.67 -6.00
N GLN A 96 -11.39 15.73 -5.21
CA GLN A 96 -10.10 16.03 -4.58
C GLN A 96 -9.73 14.97 -3.54
N ASP A 97 -10.72 14.48 -2.78
CA ASP A 97 -10.50 13.39 -1.82
C ASP A 97 -10.11 12.12 -2.57
N CYS A 98 -10.85 11.77 -3.62
CA CYS A 98 -10.53 10.62 -4.46
C CYS A 98 -9.11 10.70 -5.03
N ALA A 99 -8.68 11.89 -5.48
CA ALA A 99 -7.32 12.11 -5.96
C ALA A 99 -6.27 11.94 -4.85
N ARG A 100 -6.52 12.48 -3.65
CA ARG A 100 -5.63 12.36 -2.47
C ARG A 100 -5.39 10.89 -2.10
N PHE A 101 -6.42 10.06 -2.13
CA PHE A 101 -6.34 8.63 -1.82
C PHE A 101 -5.98 7.74 -3.02
N GLY A 102 -5.78 8.34 -4.20
CA GLY A 102 -5.44 7.65 -5.44
C GLY A 102 -6.55 6.74 -5.98
N CYS A 103 -7.82 6.99 -5.65
CA CYS A 103 -8.95 6.20 -6.14
C CYS A 103 -8.99 6.20 -7.68
N GLY A 104 -9.19 5.02 -8.25
CA GLY A 104 -9.25 4.81 -9.70
C GLY A 104 -10.42 3.95 -10.15
N TYR A 105 -10.45 3.67 -11.44
CA TYR A 105 -11.40 2.75 -12.06
C TYR A 105 -10.65 1.74 -12.92
N ALA A 106 -10.94 0.46 -12.74
CA ALA A 106 -10.54 -0.59 -13.66
C ALA A 106 -11.64 -0.77 -14.71
N PRO A 107 -11.40 -0.46 -16.00
CA PRO A 107 -12.39 -0.60 -17.05
C PRO A 107 -12.90 -2.03 -17.20
N GLN A 108 -14.12 -2.18 -17.72
CA GLN A 108 -14.60 -3.45 -18.26
C GLN A 108 -13.81 -3.81 -19.52
N GLY A 109 -13.79 -5.11 -19.85
CA GLY A 109 -12.95 -5.65 -20.92
C GLY A 109 -11.83 -6.53 -20.38
N TRP A 110 -11.13 -7.23 -21.28
CA TRP A 110 -10.26 -8.33 -20.89
C TRP A 110 -8.79 -7.93 -20.70
N ASP A 111 -8.30 -6.89 -21.36
CA ASP A 111 -6.85 -6.66 -21.50
C ASP A 111 -6.46 -5.19 -21.58
N ASN A 112 -7.28 -4.27 -21.04
CA ASN A 112 -7.01 -2.84 -21.13
C ASN A 112 -5.72 -2.46 -20.38
N LEU A 113 -5.57 -2.94 -19.15
CA LEU A 113 -4.36 -2.71 -18.37
C LEU A 113 -3.19 -3.52 -18.94
N VAL A 114 -3.41 -4.78 -19.33
CA VAL A 114 -2.37 -5.62 -19.94
C VAL A 114 -1.78 -4.94 -21.18
N ARG A 115 -2.62 -4.43 -22.10
CA ARG A 115 -2.14 -3.70 -23.29
C ARG A 115 -1.42 -2.41 -22.90
N HIS A 116 -1.97 -1.62 -21.99
CA HIS A 116 -1.31 -0.40 -21.49
C HIS A 116 0.09 -0.68 -20.93
N LEU A 117 0.24 -1.72 -20.12
CA LEU A 117 1.54 -2.09 -19.54
C LEU A 117 2.48 -2.70 -20.58
N ALA A 118 1.98 -3.47 -21.55
CA ALA A 118 2.79 -3.99 -22.65
C ALA A 118 3.39 -2.84 -23.49
N ASP A 119 2.59 -1.81 -23.79
CA ASP A 119 3.05 -0.61 -24.50
C ASP A 119 4.11 0.19 -23.71
N LYS A 120 4.12 0.03 -22.38
CA LYS A 120 5.15 0.57 -21.48
C LYS A 120 6.36 -0.34 -21.30
N GLY A 121 6.41 -1.46 -22.03
CA GLY A 121 7.53 -2.38 -22.07
C GLY A 121 7.57 -3.40 -20.93
N PHE A 122 6.50 -3.55 -20.14
CA PHE A 122 6.40 -4.61 -19.14
C PHE A 122 6.15 -5.97 -19.78
N THR A 123 6.81 -7.00 -19.28
CA THR A 123 6.62 -8.37 -19.76
C THR A 123 5.36 -8.99 -19.16
N GLN A 124 4.81 -10.02 -19.80
CA GLN A 124 3.66 -10.75 -19.25
C GLN A 124 3.96 -11.33 -17.85
N GLN A 125 5.19 -11.82 -17.63
CA GLN A 125 5.60 -12.36 -16.34
C GLN A 125 5.65 -11.28 -15.26
N GLU A 126 6.15 -10.08 -15.57
CA GLU A 126 6.13 -8.95 -14.63
C GLU A 126 4.70 -8.58 -14.22
N MET A 127 3.74 -8.59 -15.15
CA MET A 127 2.33 -8.30 -14.86
C MET A 127 1.65 -9.39 -14.00
N LEU A 128 1.99 -10.66 -14.24
CA LEU A 128 1.52 -11.79 -13.43
C LEU A 128 2.12 -11.74 -12.02
N ASP A 129 3.44 -11.51 -11.91
CA ASP A 129 4.18 -11.44 -10.65
C ASP A 129 3.76 -10.23 -9.81
N ALA A 130 3.38 -9.11 -10.43
CA ALA A 130 2.80 -7.95 -9.75
C ALA A 130 1.34 -8.18 -9.32
N GLY A 131 0.70 -9.27 -9.75
CA GLY A 131 -0.70 -9.57 -9.44
C GLY A 131 -1.70 -8.68 -10.19
N LEU A 132 -1.27 -8.03 -11.28
CA LEU A 132 -2.08 -7.14 -12.12
C LEU A 132 -2.86 -7.90 -13.20
N ALA A 133 -2.36 -9.08 -13.58
CA ALA A 133 -2.96 -9.95 -14.59
C ALA A 133 -3.20 -11.37 -14.06
N ARG A 134 -3.96 -12.15 -14.84
CA ARG A 134 -4.23 -13.57 -14.63
C ARG A 134 -4.00 -14.35 -15.91
N GLN A 135 -3.57 -15.60 -15.76
CA GLN A 135 -3.44 -16.51 -16.89
C GLN A 135 -4.83 -16.97 -17.38
N GLY A 136 -5.07 -16.83 -18.67
CA GLY A 136 -6.22 -17.42 -19.37
C GLY A 136 -5.79 -18.36 -20.50
N ALA A 137 -6.77 -18.95 -21.19
CA ALA A 137 -6.53 -19.91 -22.27
C ALA A 137 -5.88 -19.29 -23.53
N ARG A 138 -6.07 -17.99 -23.75
CA ARG A 138 -5.59 -17.27 -24.95
C ARG A 138 -4.47 -16.26 -24.63
N GLY A 139 -3.88 -16.34 -23.44
CA GLY A 139 -2.93 -15.35 -22.92
C GLY A 139 -3.37 -14.80 -21.57
N ILE A 140 -2.67 -13.76 -21.11
CA ILE A 140 -2.99 -13.09 -19.86
C ILE A 140 -4.13 -12.07 -20.03
N TYR A 141 -4.84 -11.79 -18.96
CA TYR A 141 -5.95 -10.82 -18.93
C TYR A 141 -5.95 -10.01 -17.63
N ASP A 142 -6.60 -8.85 -17.63
CA ASP A 142 -6.70 -7.92 -16.50
C ASP A 142 -7.35 -8.61 -15.29
N TYR A 143 -6.69 -8.56 -14.13
CA TYR A 143 -7.27 -9.13 -12.91
C TYR A 143 -8.44 -8.28 -12.39
N PHE A 144 -8.25 -6.96 -12.36
CA PHE A 144 -9.28 -6.01 -11.95
C PHE A 144 -10.06 -5.55 -13.18
N ARG A 145 -11.39 -5.69 -13.18
CA ARG A 145 -12.26 -5.31 -14.31
C ARG A 145 -13.59 -4.78 -13.82
N GLY A 146 -14.06 -3.67 -14.37
CA GLY A 146 -15.33 -3.05 -14.00
C GLY A 146 -15.45 -2.69 -12.52
N ARG A 147 -14.37 -2.25 -11.88
CA ARG A 147 -14.30 -2.03 -10.42
C ARG A 147 -13.70 -0.69 -10.05
N ALA A 148 -14.18 -0.09 -8.95
CA ALA A 148 -13.49 1.04 -8.33
C ALA A 148 -12.25 0.52 -7.60
N THR A 149 -11.10 1.16 -7.77
CA THR A 149 -9.81 0.71 -7.24
C THR A 149 -9.25 1.68 -6.20
N TRP A 150 -8.54 1.12 -5.22
CA TRP A 150 -7.75 1.86 -4.23
C TRP A 150 -6.32 1.29 -4.25
N PRO A 151 -5.28 2.12 -4.45
CA PRO A 151 -3.91 1.67 -4.36
C PRO A 151 -3.57 1.37 -2.90
N ILE A 152 -2.90 0.24 -2.68
CA ILE A 152 -2.35 -0.15 -1.39
C ILE A 152 -0.85 0.11 -1.47
N ARG A 153 -0.36 1.01 -0.60
CA ARG A 153 1.01 1.50 -0.63
C ARG A 153 1.80 1.02 0.58
N ASP A 154 3.12 1.00 0.44
CA ASP A 154 4.02 0.90 1.59
C ASP A 154 4.07 2.22 2.37
N SER A 155 4.82 2.21 3.48
CA SER A 155 4.98 3.39 4.35
C SER A 155 5.77 4.55 3.71
N THR A 156 6.36 4.35 2.52
CA THR A 156 7.07 5.36 1.73
C THR A 156 6.22 5.90 0.56
N GLY A 157 5.03 5.35 0.35
CA GLY A 157 4.07 5.77 -0.68
C GLY A 157 4.17 4.99 -2.00
N ARG A 158 5.02 3.97 -2.10
CA ARG A 158 5.14 3.14 -3.30
C ARG A 158 3.97 2.17 -3.38
N THR A 159 3.40 1.98 -4.57
CA THR A 159 2.23 1.11 -4.75
C THR A 159 2.64 -0.36 -4.80
N LEU A 160 2.08 -1.16 -3.90
CA LEU A 160 2.35 -2.60 -3.78
C LEU A 160 1.28 -3.45 -4.47
N GLY A 161 0.06 -2.92 -4.56
CA GLY A 161 -1.09 -3.60 -5.12
C GLY A 161 -2.36 -2.75 -4.98
N PHE A 162 -3.52 -3.39 -5.09
CA PHE A 162 -4.80 -2.72 -5.15
C PHE A 162 -5.88 -3.49 -4.40
N GLY A 163 -6.80 -2.74 -3.79
CA GLY A 163 -8.13 -3.21 -3.44
C GLY A 163 -9.14 -2.75 -4.48
N ALA A 164 -10.13 -3.58 -4.81
CA ALA A 164 -11.10 -3.29 -5.85
C ALA A 164 -12.54 -3.69 -5.46
N ARG A 165 -13.45 -2.72 -5.54
CA ARG A 165 -14.87 -2.87 -5.21
C ARG A 165 -15.70 -3.19 -6.44
N LYS A 166 -16.53 -4.24 -6.35
CA LYS A 166 -17.58 -4.58 -7.33
C LYS A 166 -18.55 -3.40 -7.55
N LEU A 167 -18.86 -3.09 -8.81
CA LEU A 167 -19.79 -2.02 -9.22
C LEU A 167 -21.01 -2.53 -9.99
N TYR A 168 -20.87 -3.64 -10.73
CA TYR A 168 -21.89 -4.18 -11.63
C TYR A 168 -22.32 -5.56 -11.18
N ASP A 169 -23.59 -5.92 -11.32
CA ASP A 169 -24.11 -7.21 -10.84
C ASP A 169 -23.58 -8.40 -11.64
N ASP A 170 -23.33 -8.21 -12.93
CA ASP A 170 -22.82 -9.17 -13.91
C ASP A 170 -21.30 -9.41 -13.83
N ASP A 171 -20.61 -8.84 -12.84
CA ASP A 171 -19.20 -9.12 -12.60
C ASP A 171 -18.98 -10.63 -12.32
N SER A 172 -18.11 -11.23 -13.14
CA SER A 172 -17.62 -12.60 -13.03
C SER A 172 -17.12 -13.00 -11.63
N ILE A 173 -16.62 -12.05 -10.84
CA ILE A 173 -16.19 -12.28 -9.46
C ILE A 173 -17.29 -11.77 -8.52
N ALA A 174 -17.99 -12.69 -7.84
CA ALA A 174 -19.10 -12.36 -6.95
C ALA A 174 -18.68 -11.54 -5.71
N ALA A 175 -17.42 -11.62 -5.29
CA ALA A 175 -16.92 -10.96 -4.08
C ALA A 175 -17.05 -9.42 -4.16
N LYS A 176 -17.64 -8.83 -3.11
CA LYS A 176 -17.85 -7.37 -2.98
C LYS A 176 -16.54 -6.59 -3.08
N TYR A 177 -15.47 -7.13 -2.50
CA TYR A 177 -14.10 -6.64 -2.62
C TYR A 177 -13.18 -7.77 -3.03
N ILE A 178 -12.19 -7.45 -3.86
CA ILE A 178 -11.02 -8.28 -4.12
C ILE A 178 -9.77 -7.45 -3.91
N ASN A 179 -8.68 -8.09 -3.56
CA ASN A 179 -7.38 -7.45 -3.43
C ASN A 179 -6.37 -8.16 -4.32
N THR A 180 -5.25 -7.50 -4.62
CA THR A 180 -4.08 -8.16 -5.20
C THR A 180 -3.80 -9.46 -4.42
N PRO A 181 -3.54 -10.58 -5.12
CA PRO A 181 -3.09 -11.82 -4.47
C PRO A 181 -1.75 -11.58 -3.76
N ASP A 182 -1.29 -12.52 -2.95
CA ASP A 182 0.07 -12.40 -2.43
C ASP A 182 1.09 -12.42 -3.58
N THR A 183 2.03 -11.48 -3.52
CA THR A 183 3.14 -11.31 -4.47
C THR A 183 4.43 -11.07 -3.69
N GLN A 184 5.54 -10.84 -4.39
CA GLN A 184 6.78 -10.40 -3.74
C GLN A 184 6.67 -9.00 -3.08
N LEU A 185 5.71 -8.18 -3.52
CA LEU A 185 5.49 -6.83 -3.00
C LEU A 185 4.33 -6.76 -2.01
N TYR A 186 3.33 -7.61 -2.19
CA TYR A 186 2.07 -7.55 -1.48
C TYR A 186 1.89 -8.81 -0.63
N HIS A 187 1.84 -8.61 0.68
CA HIS A 187 1.52 -9.67 1.64
C HIS A 187 0.31 -9.24 2.45
N LYS A 188 -0.82 -9.93 2.25
CA LYS A 188 -2.12 -9.54 2.83
C LYS A 188 -2.11 -9.39 4.36
N ASN A 189 -1.24 -10.15 5.04
CA ASN A 189 -1.07 -10.13 6.49
C ASN A 189 -0.14 -9.02 7.01
N GLN A 190 0.48 -8.23 6.13
CA GLN A 190 1.42 -7.17 6.47
C GLN A 190 0.95 -5.80 5.98
N VAL A 191 0.25 -5.73 4.85
CA VAL A 191 -0.16 -4.47 4.25
C VAL A 191 -1.31 -3.79 4.99
N LEU A 192 -1.14 -2.49 5.27
CA LEU A 192 -2.14 -1.62 5.90
C LEU A 192 -2.48 -0.47 4.95
N TYR A 193 -3.74 -0.37 4.54
CA TYR A 193 -4.20 0.73 3.71
C TYR A 193 -4.17 2.06 4.49
N GLY A 194 -3.67 3.12 3.85
CA GLY A 194 -3.55 4.46 4.43
C GLY A 194 -2.29 4.68 5.27
N ILE A 195 -1.40 3.67 5.38
CA ILE A 195 -0.18 3.77 6.18
C ILE A 195 0.77 4.86 5.69
N ASP A 196 0.83 5.08 4.38
CA ASP A 196 1.60 6.14 3.72
C ASP A 196 1.18 7.53 4.19
N LEU A 197 -0.13 7.75 4.32
CA LEU A 197 -0.70 9.02 4.80
C LEU A 197 -0.61 9.14 6.32
N ALA A 198 -0.80 8.03 7.03
CA ALA A 198 -0.92 8.02 8.48
C ALA A 198 0.44 8.05 9.19
N LYS A 199 1.50 7.48 8.60
CA LYS A 199 2.82 7.31 9.24
C LYS A 199 3.35 8.56 9.94
N PRO A 200 3.39 9.76 9.33
CA PRO A 200 3.92 10.94 10.02
C PRO A 200 3.15 11.28 11.30
N GLN A 201 1.82 11.09 11.29
CA GLN A 201 0.95 11.39 12.42
C GLN A 201 0.96 10.26 13.45
N ILE A 202 1.10 9.02 13.02
CA ILE A 202 1.30 7.87 13.91
C ILE A 202 2.56 8.05 14.74
N VAL A 203 3.69 8.39 14.09
CA VAL A 203 4.97 8.63 14.77
C VAL A 203 4.86 9.83 15.73
N LYS A 204 4.24 10.93 15.28
CA LYS A 204 4.09 12.15 16.07
C LYS A 204 3.17 11.98 17.28
N LYS A 205 2.01 11.34 17.10
CA LYS A 205 0.95 11.20 18.12
C LYS A 205 1.08 9.91 18.92
N ARG A 206 1.94 8.98 18.50
CA ARG A 206 2.09 7.62 19.05
C ARG A 206 0.75 6.88 19.15
N GLN A 207 -0.07 7.06 18.12
CA GLN A 207 -1.42 6.51 18.05
C GLN A 207 -1.67 5.95 16.66
N VAL A 208 -2.29 4.77 16.61
CA VAL A 208 -2.87 4.19 15.39
C VAL A 208 -4.35 3.91 15.63
N VAL A 209 -5.18 4.24 14.65
CA VAL A 209 -6.61 3.87 14.63
C VAL A 209 -6.81 2.81 13.55
N ILE A 210 -7.31 1.64 13.92
CA ILE A 210 -7.58 0.53 13.01
C ILE A 210 -9.08 0.52 12.73
N VAL A 211 -9.42 0.58 11.44
CA VAL A 211 -10.80 0.56 10.94
C VAL A 211 -11.00 -0.58 9.94
N GLU A 212 -12.25 -0.89 9.63
CA GLU A 212 -12.64 -2.06 8.83
C GLU A 212 -12.22 -1.98 7.35
N GLY A 213 -12.29 -0.82 6.71
CA GLY A 213 -12.05 -0.75 5.27
C GLY A 213 -11.60 0.59 4.71
N TYR A 214 -11.35 0.57 3.39
CA TYR A 214 -10.76 1.68 2.65
C TYR A 214 -11.51 3.00 2.82
N THR A 215 -12.84 2.97 2.75
CA THR A 215 -13.65 4.18 2.89
C THR A 215 -13.72 4.69 4.32
N ASP A 216 -13.53 3.82 5.31
CA ASP A 216 -13.51 4.23 6.71
C ASP A 216 -12.21 4.98 6.98
N VAL A 217 -11.09 4.50 6.43
CA VAL A 217 -9.82 5.25 6.45
C VAL A 217 -9.98 6.61 5.77
N MET A 218 -10.56 6.66 4.58
CA MET A 218 -10.80 7.93 3.88
C MET A 218 -11.63 8.89 4.74
N ALA A 219 -12.77 8.42 5.28
CA ALA A 219 -13.65 9.23 6.10
C ALA A 219 -12.97 9.74 7.39
N MET A 220 -12.22 8.86 8.07
CA MET A 220 -11.46 9.21 9.27
C MET A 220 -10.42 10.29 9.00
N HIS A 221 -9.62 10.14 7.94
CA HIS A 221 -8.62 11.14 7.56
C HIS A 221 -9.24 12.49 7.21
N LEU A 222 -10.39 12.50 6.52
CA LEU A 222 -11.13 13.72 6.20
C LEU A 222 -11.78 14.36 7.43
N ALA A 223 -12.12 13.57 8.44
CA ALA A 223 -12.61 14.03 9.74
C ALA A 223 -11.48 14.47 10.71
N GLY A 224 -10.21 14.44 10.27
CA GLY A 224 -9.05 14.82 11.10
C GLY A 224 -8.46 13.70 11.95
N VAL A 225 -8.98 12.47 11.84
CA VAL A 225 -8.38 11.25 12.40
C VAL A 225 -7.36 10.70 11.40
N ASP A 226 -6.26 11.43 11.27
CA ASP A 226 -5.16 11.23 10.32
C ASP A 226 -4.21 10.06 10.69
N THR A 227 -4.50 9.31 11.76
CA THR A 227 -3.78 8.09 12.19
C THR A 227 -4.51 6.81 11.81
N ALA A 228 -5.59 6.91 11.04
CA ALA A 228 -6.42 5.77 10.66
C ALA A 228 -5.78 4.91 9.55
N VAL A 229 -5.86 3.59 9.72
CA VAL A 229 -5.39 2.56 8.79
C VAL A 229 -6.39 1.39 8.75
N ALA A 230 -6.37 0.59 7.69
CA ALA A 230 -7.22 -0.60 7.58
C ALA A 230 -6.47 -1.82 7.05
N THR A 231 -6.88 -3.00 7.49
CA THR A 231 -6.45 -4.27 6.92
C THR A 231 -7.09 -4.53 5.56
N CYS A 232 -6.36 -5.17 4.66
CA CYS A 232 -6.82 -5.36 3.29
C CYS A 232 -7.54 -6.71 3.13
N GLY A 233 -8.80 -6.77 3.58
CA GLY A 233 -9.69 -7.93 3.41
C GLY A 233 -9.33 -9.14 4.28
N THR A 234 -8.65 -8.92 5.40
CA THR A 234 -8.29 -9.92 6.42
C THR A 234 -8.50 -9.33 7.81
N ALA A 235 -8.57 -10.17 8.85
CA ALA A 235 -8.52 -9.70 10.23
C ALA A 235 -7.14 -9.09 10.54
N PHE A 236 -7.13 -8.12 11.46
CA PHE A 236 -5.91 -7.62 12.06
C PHE A 236 -5.20 -8.73 12.85
N GLY A 237 -3.87 -8.81 12.73
CA GLY A 237 -3.11 -9.97 13.16
C GLY A 237 -1.70 -9.60 13.61
N GLU A 238 -0.91 -10.61 13.99
CA GLU A 238 0.40 -10.43 14.61
C GLU A 238 1.38 -9.62 13.75
N GLU A 239 1.44 -9.91 12.46
CA GLU A 239 2.35 -9.22 11.53
C GLU A 239 1.97 -7.74 11.36
N HIS A 240 0.69 -7.42 11.28
CA HIS A 240 0.21 -6.03 11.32
C HIS A 240 0.58 -5.34 12.64
N ALA A 241 0.44 -6.05 13.77
CA ALA A 241 0.78 -5.52 15.09
C ALA A 241 2.28 -5.20 15.22
N LYS A 242 3.16 -6.03 14.65
CA LYS A 242 4.61 -5.77 14.60
C LYS A 242 4.92 -4.47 13.85
N ILE A 243 4.27 -4.25 12.71
CA ILE A 243 4.43 -3.02 11.91
C ILE A 243 3.96 -1.80 12.70
N VAL A 244 2.75 -1.85 13.26
CA VAL A 244 2.19 -0.76 14.09
C VAL A 244 3.09 -0.45 15.29
N ARG A 245 3.61 -1.48 15.97
CA ARG A 245 4.49 -1.33 17.12
C ARG A 245 5.81 -0.63 16.76
N ARG A 246 6.37 -0.94 15.59
CA ARG A 246 7.56 -0.26 15.07
C ARG A 246 7.28 1.23 14.82
N LEU A 247 6.10 1.55 14.29
CA LEU A 247 5.70 2.93 13.97
C LEU A 247 5.48 3.82 15.18
N ILE A 248 4.95 3.27 16.28
CA ILE A 248 4.73 4.03 17.53
C ILE A 248 6.01 4.16 18.39
N SER A 249 7.14 3.63 17.92
CA SER A 249 8.49 3.75 18.52
C SER A 249 8.53 3.45 20.02
N ASP A 250 8.01 2.28 20.41
CA ASP A 250 8.03 1.85 21.81
C ASP A 250 9.37 1.20 22.18
N ASP A 251 10.41 2.03 22.35
CA ASP A 251 11.71 1.63 22.93
C ASP A 251 11.68 1.58 24.47
N SER A 252 10.66 2.18 25.09
CA SER A 252 10.41 2.04 26.53
C SER A 252 9.54 0.82 26.78
N LEU A 253 9.88 0.02 27.79
CA LEU A 253 9.09 -1.10 28.32
C LEU A 253 7.70 -0.70 28.91
N GLY A 254 7.09 0.40 28.42
CA GLY A 254 5.75 0.84 28.77
C GLY A 254 4.69 0.09 27.96
N GLY A 255 3.55 -0.21 28.58
CA GLY A 255 2.51 -1.02 27.97
C GLY A 255 1.83 -0.35 26.77
N VAL A 256 1.68 -1.10 25.68
CA VAL A 256 0.77 -0.76 24.58
C VAL A 256 -0.67 -0.78 25.10
N GLN A 257 -1.37 0.35 25.04
CA GLN A 257 -2.77 0.42 25.43
C GLN A 257 -3.66 0.14 24.22
N LEU A 258 -4.25 -1.06 24.20
CA LEU A 258 -5.34 -1.37 23.28
C LEU A 258 -6.60 -0.69 23.81
N THR A 259 -7.05 0.36 23.15
CA THR A 259 -8.24 1.11 23.57
C THR A 259 -9.38 0.72 22.63
N GLY A 260 -10.47 0.19 23.17
CA GLY A 260 -11.72 0.04 22.43
C GLY A 260 -12.35 1.41 22.12
N PRO A 261 -13.56 1.45 21.55
CA PRO A 261 -14.22 2.68 21.10
C PRO A 261 -14.63 3.69 22.22
N LEU A 262 -14.18 3.51 23.47
CA LEU A 262 -14.52 4.39 24.59
C LEU A 262 -13.29 5.17 25.08
N ARG A 263 -13.47 6.50 25.19
CA ARG A 263 -12.48 7.44 25.75
C ARG A 263 -12.11 7.06 27.18
N VAL A 264 -10.82 6.98 27.47
CA VAL A 264 -10.30 7.12 28.85
C VAL A 264 -9.83 8.56 28.99
N GLU A 265 -10.60 9.39 29.71
CA GLU A 265 -10.18 10.76 30.06
C GLU A 265 -9.18 10.72 31.23
N GLY A 266 -8.10 11.50 31.13
CA GLY A 266 -7.19 11.76 32.25
C GLY A 266 -5.87 10.99 32.27
N GLU A 267 -5.60 10.09 31.32
CA GLU A 267 -4.33 9.33 31.31
C GLU A 267 -3.21 9.99 30.49
N PRO A 268 -1.95 9.96 30.98
CA PRO A 268 -0.78 10.47 30.26
C PRO A 268 -0.61 9.77 28.90
N LEU A 269 0.08 10.44 27.96
CA LEU A 269 0.34 9.93 26.61
C LEU A 269 1.21 8.65 26.64
N SER A 270 0.54 7.50 26.64
CA SER A 270 1.08 6.18 26.30
C SER A 270 0.88 5.89 24.79
N SER A 271 1.56 4.87 24.27
CA SER A 271 1.32 4.34 22.92
C SER A 271 -0.08 3.72 22.84
N ARG A 272 -0.93 4.15 21.87
CA ARG A 272 -2.34 3.70 21.77
C ARG A 272 -2.66 3.05 20.43
N ILE A 273 -3.33 1.90 20.48
CA ILE A 273 -3.96 1.26 19.32
C ILE A 273 -5.47 1.27 19.56
N VAL A 274 -6.21 1.95 18.68
CA VAL A 274 -7.67 2.08 18.79
C VAL A 274 -8.34 1.20 17.74
N PHE A 275 -9.29 0.36 18.13
CA PHE A 275 -10.14 -0.38 17.21
C PHE A 275 -11.52 0.28 17.17
N THR A 276 -12.04 0.54 15.97
CA THR A 276 -13.37 1.15 15.76
C THR A 276 -14.27 0.25 14.94
#